data_AF-A0A7S1FCT4-F1
#
_entry.id   AF-A0A7S1FCT4-F1
#
_cell.length_a   1.000
_cell.length_b   1.000
_cell.length_c   1.000
_cell.angle_alpha   90.00
_cell.angle_beta   90.00
_cell.angle_gamma   90.00
#
_symmetry.space_group_name_H-M   'P 1'
#
loop_
_entity.id
_entity.type
_entity.pdbx_description
1 polymer ?
#
loop_
_entity_poly.entity_id
_entity_poly.type
_entity_poly.pdbx_seq_one_letter_code
_entity_poly.pdbx_strand_id
1 'polypeptide(L)'
;GPRGEVIGVIGVGQDITEMRTISAEQQRVADDLSQLIESANAPIFGVDLNGLVNEWNKMAARITGYAKEMALGRHLVDNFIHPQDRACVADVLQEAMRGVDRANYKLNLLSITGDRYTVLLNATARRDARGGITGVVGVGQDITKLNRSLAESQRVADDLTRLIETANAPIFGIDTEGMVNEWNQNAASILGITKAEALGRSLVDSFIQPEHQKSVGEVLRKALLGQETANFALPFRSECGKEYTVLLNATTRRGPD
;
A
#
# COMPACT_ATOMS: atom_id res chain seq x y z
N GLY A 1 71.00 7.57 55.91
CA GLY A 1 70.95 6.74 54.69
C GLY A 1 70.66 7.66 53.51
N PRO A 2 71.46 7.63 52.43
CA PRO A 2 71.41 8.66 51.41
C PRO A 2 70.17 8.46 50.51
N ARG A 3 69.45 9.55 50.25
CA ARG A 3 68.47 9.63 49.15
C ARG A 3 69.28 9.68 47.86
N GLY A 4 69.18 8.64 47.03
CA GLY A 4 69.86 8.60 45.74
C GLY A 4 69.38 9.74 44.84
N GLU A 5 70.32 10.51 44.33
CA GLU A 5 70.06 11.63 43.42
C GLU A 5 69.66 11.08 42.04
N VAL A 6 68.55 11.56 41.48
CA VAL A 6 68.10 11.15 40.14
C VAL A 6 69.08 11.71 39.11
N ILE A 7 69.87 10.84 38.48
CA ILE A 7 70.91 11.21 37.50
C ILE A 7 70.42 11.21 36.04
N GLY A 8 69.18 10.78 35.78
CA GLY A 8 68.61 10.82 34.43
C GLY A 8 67.36 9.95 34.25
N VAL A 9 66.74 10.08 33.08
CA VAL A 9 65.61 9.27 32.63
C VAL A 9 65.94 8.67 31.26
N ILE A 10 65.60 7.39 31.06
CA ILE A 10 65.65 6.74 29.74
C ILE A 10 64.21 6.62 29.25
N GLY A 11 63.95 7.15 28.05
CA GLY A 11 62.68 7.02 27.35
C GLY A 11 62.80 6.08 26.16
N VAL A 12 61.84 5.16 26.02
CA VAL A 12 61.63 4.39 24.79
C VAL A 12 60.32 4.88 24.18
N GLY A 13 60.38 5.37 22.94
CA GLY A 13 59.20 5.81 22.19
C GLY A 13 58.86 4.80 21.10
N GLN A 14 57.57 4.49 20.94
CA GLN A 14 57.04 3.76 19.79
C GLN A 14 56.26 4.74 18.91
N ASP A 15 56.51 4.73 17.61
CA ASP A 15 55.69 5.49 16.65
C ASP A 15 54.33 4.81 16.51
N ILE A 16 53.27 5.57 16.78
CA ILE A 16 51.87 5.14 16.71
C ILE A 16 51.06 6.00 15.72
N THR A 17 51.73 6.81 14.89
CA THR A 17 51.08 7.77 13.99
C THR A 17 50.16 7.06 13.00
N GLU A 18 50.67 6.02 12.33
CA GLU A 18 49.90 5.26 11.35
C GLU A 18 48.70 4.54 11.99
N MET A 19 48.91 3.92 13.16
CA MET A 19 47.83 3.27 13.93
C MET A 19 46.72 4.25 14.30
N ARG A 20 47.08 5.48 14.74
CA ARG A 20 46.11 6.52 15.07
C ARG A 20 45.34 7.00 13.84
N THR A 21 46.01 7.20 12.71
CA THR A 21 45.34 7.61 11.47
C THR A 21 44.35 6.56 10.98
N ILE A 22 44.75 5.28 10.97
CA ILE A 22 43.86 4.17 10.58
C ILE A 22 42.65 4.09 11.52
N SER A 23 42.88 4.16 12.84
CA SER A 23 41.79 4.11 13.82
C SER A 23 40.83 5.30 13.68
N ALA A 24 41.35 6.49 13.40
CA ALA A 24 40.53 7.69 13.19
C ALA A 24 39.70 7.60 11.90
N GLU A 25 40.28 7.07 10.82
CA GLU A 25 39.57 6.88 9.56
C GLU A 25 38.48 5.81 9.68
N GLN A 26 38.75 4.69 10.36
CA GLN A 26 37.76 3.66 10.65
C GLN A 26 36.59 4.21 11.47
N GLN A 27 36.88 5.01 12.51
CA GLN A 27 35.84 5.65 13.31
C GLN A 27 35.00 6.60 12.46
N ARG A 28 35.64 7.43 11.62
CA ARG A 28 34.94 8.35 10.73
C ARG A 28 33.98 7.63 9.78
N VAL A 29 34.43 6.54 9.15
CA VAL A 29 33.59 5.74 8.25
C VAL A 29 32.42 5.10 9.02
N ALA A 30 32.67 4.59 10.23
CA ALA A 30 31.62 4.00 11.06
C ALA A 30 30.56 5.04 11.47
N ASP A 31 30.99 6.25 11.83
CA ASP A 31 30.11 7.36 12.20
C ASP A 31 29.27 7.82 10.99
N ASP A 32 29.90 7.95 9.82
CA ASP A 32 29.23 8.33 8.56
C ASP A 32 28.14 7.29 8.19
N LEU A 33 28.46 5.99 8.24
CA LEU A 33 27.49 4.92 7.98
C LEU A 33 26.35 4.91 9.00
N SER A 34 26.66 5.12 10.27
CA SER A 34 25.66 5.21 11.34
C SER A 34 24.70 6.36 11.10
N GLN A 35 25.20 7.53 10.69
CA GLN A 35 24.36 8.68 10.34
C GLN A 35 23.48 8.43 9.12
N LEU A 36 23.98 7.72 8.10
CA LEU A 36 23.18 7.36 6.92
C LEU A 36 22.01 6.45 7.28
N ILE A 37 22.24 5.42 8.11
CA ILE A 37 21.19 4.52 8.59
C ILE A 37 20.17 5.31 9.44
N GLU A 38 20.67 6.14 10.35
CA GLU A 38 19.85 6.88 11.31
C GLU A 38 18.96 7.94 10.63
N SER A 39 19.43 8.55 9.54
CA SER A 39 18.71 9.60 8.79
C SER A 39 17.89 9.07 7.61
N ALA A 40 17.97 7.78 7.30
CA ALA A 40 17.25 7.19 6.18
C ALA A 40 15.73 7.38 6.32
N ASN A 41 15.07 7.73 5.20
CA ASN A 41 13.61 7.81 5.12
C ASN A 41 12.90 6.45 5.06
N ALA A 42 13.68 5.37 5.07
CA ALA A 42 13.20 3.99 5.13
C ALA A 42 13.29 3.49 6.58
N PRO A 43 12.28 2.78 7.13
CA PRO A 43 12.46 2.03 8.36
C PRO A 43 13.57 0.99 8.18
N ILE A 44 14.59 1.10 9.03
CA ILE A 44 15.70 0.16 9.11
C ILE A 44 15.75 -0.37 10.54
N PHE A 45 15.71 -1.68 10.67
CA PHE A 45 15.88 -2.37 11.94
C PHE A 45 16.55 -3.71 11.73
N GLY A 46 17.17 -4.26 12.77
CA GLY A 46 17.93 -5.49 12.66
C GLY A 46 17.94 -6.27 13.96
N VAL A 47 18.17 -7.57 13.82
CA VAL A 47 18.24 -8.52 14.94
C VAL A 47 19.56 -9.26 14.94
N ASP A 48 20.00 -9.70 16.11
CA ASP A 48 21.10 -10.64 16.28
C ASP A 48 20.64 -12.09 16.02
N LEU A 49 21.55 -13.06 16.23
CA LEU A 49 21.28 -14.49 16.10
C LEU A 49 20.22 -15.03 17.07
N ASN A 50 19.93 -14.31 18.16
CA ASN A 50 18.90 -14.67 19.13
C ASN A 50 17.56 -14.00 18.79
N GLY A 51 17.49 -13.22 17.70
CA GLY A 51 16.30 -12.44 17.35
C GLY A 51 16.10 -11.19 18.20
N LEU A 52 17.13 -10.76 18.95
CA LEU A 52 17.10 -9.53 19.74
C LEU A 52 17.45 -8.34 18.86
N VAL A 53 16.66 -7.28 18.95
CA VAL A 53 16.86 -6.06 18.18
C VAL A 53 18.20 -5.42 18.55
N ASN A 54 19.05 -5.19 17.54
CA ASN A 54 20.33 -4.50 17.69
C ASN A 54 20.45 -3.25 16.78
N GLU A 55 19.53 -3.09 15.84
CA GLU A 55 19.44 -1.90 14.99
C GLU A 55 18.00 -1.40 14.98
N TRP A 56 17.85 -0.08 15.09
CA TRP A 56 16.55 0.60 15.06
C TRP A 56 16.76 2.08 14.73
N ASN A 57 16.44 2.49 13.50
CA ASN A 57 16.68 3.86 13.05
C ASN A 57 15.52 4.82 13.43
N LYS A 58 15.73 6.14 13.22
CA LYS A 58 14.72 7.17 13.50
C LYS A 58 13.40 6.90 12.81
N MET A 59 13.42 6.36 11.59
CA MET A 59 12.21 6.09 10.85
C MET A 59 11.40 4.96 11.50
N ALA A 60 12.04 3.86 11.88
CA ALA A 60 11.42 2.75 12.61
C ALA A 60 10.83 3.23 13.95
N ALA A 61 11.57 4.09 14.67
CA ALA A 61 11.10 4.69 15.91
C ALA A 61 9.89 5.60 15.69
N ARG A 62 9.91 6.42 14.63
CA ARG A 62 8.82 7.34 14.31
C ARG A 62 7.53 6.63 13.94
N ILE A 63 7.60 5.56 13.14
CA ILE A 63 6.39 4.86 12.69
C ILE A 63 5.80 3.97 13.78
N THR A 64 6.62 3.37 14.65
CA THR A 64 6.15 2.48 15.72
C THR A 64 5.92 3.18 17.05
N GLY A 65 6.44 4.40 17.23
CA GLY A 65 6.46 5.10 18.52
C GLY A 65 7.45 4.54 19.54
N TYR A 66 8.19 3.45 19.23
CA TYR A 66 9.23 2.93 20.11
C TYR A 66 10.56 3.63 19.84
N ALA A 67 11.05 4.40 20.82
CA ALA A 67 12.41 4.91 20.81
C ALA A 67 13.43 3.76 20.71
N LYS A 68 14.59 4.03 20.11
CA LYS A 68 15.66 3.05 19.89
C LYS A 68 16.06 2.33 21.17
N GLU A 69 16.19 3.07 22.26
CA GLU A 69 16.57 2.58 23.58
C GLU A 69 15.55 1.59 24.17
N MET A 70 14.27 1.72 23.80
CA MET A 70 13.22 0.79 24.19
C MET A 70 13.21 -0.46 23.31
N ALA A 71 13.62 -0.33 22.05
CA ALA A 71 13.64 -1.42 21.08
C ALA A 71 14.82 -2.36 21.27
N LEU A 72 16.00 -1.81 21.50
CA LEU A 72 17.26 -2.57 21.61
C LEU A 72 17.19 -3.65 22.71
N GLY A 73 17.73 -4.83 22.40
CA GLY A 73 17.80 -5.97 23.30
C GLY A 73 16.48 -6.70 23.53
N ARG A 74 15.40 -6.34 22.83
CA ARG A 74 14.11 -7.06 22.89
C ARG A 74 13.90 -7.96 21.68
N HIS A 75 13.12 -9.02 21.85
CA HIS A 75 12.75 -9.89 20.72
C HIS A 75 11.86 -9.15 19.73
N LEU A 76 12.28 -9.13 18.45
CA LEU A 76 11.56 -8.43 17.38
C LEU A 76 10.13 -8.95 17.23
N VAL A 77 10.00 -10.27 17.06
CA VAL A 77 8.73 -10.96 16.78
C VAL A 77 7.72 -10.78 17.92
N ASP A 78 8.16 -10.87 19.16
CA ASP A 78 7.25 -10.84 20.30
C ASP A 78 6.77 -9.43 20.64
N ASN A 79 7.61 -8.41 20.46
CA ASN A 79 7.35 -7.07 20.98
C ASN A 79 6.85 -6.10 19.90
N PHE A 80 7.28 -6.24 18.65
CA PHE A 80 7.05 -5.22 17.62
C PHE A 80 6.30 -5.75 16.40
N ILE A 81 6.02 -7.04 16.32
CA ILE A 81 5.24 -7.64 15.22
C ILE A 81 3.82 -7.90 15.69
N HIS A 82 2.86 -7.58 14.82
CA HIS A 82 1.46 -7.85 15.08
C HIS A 82 1.22 -9.37 15.31
N PRO A 83 0.43 -9.78 16.32
CA PRO A 83 0.29 -11.19 16.71
C PRO A 83 -0.05 -12.16 15.57
N GLN A 84 -0.86 -11.74 14.61
CA GLN A 84 -1.25 -12.55 13.45
C GLN A 84 -0.09 -12.88 12.50
N ASP A 85 0.95 -12.05 12.48
CA ASP A 85 2.05 -12.19 11.52
C ASP A 85 3.30 -12.83 12.14
N ARG A 86 3.31 -13.02 13.48
CA ARG A 86 4.49 -13.51 14.21
C ARG A 86 5.08 -14.80 13.67
N ALA A 87 4.23 -15.78 13.36
CA ALA A 87 4.68 -17.08 12.83
C ALA A 87 5.39 -16.90 11.48
N CYS A 88 4.75 -16.19 10.55
CA CYS A 88 5.32 -15.98 9.22
C CYS A 88 6.62 -15.15 9.28
N VAL A 89 6.70 -14.16 10.18
CA VAL A 89 7.92 -13.37 10.35
C VAL A 89 9.04 -14.17 10.98
N ALA A 90 8.74 -15.04 11.95
CA ALA A 90 9.73 -15.92 12.54
C ALA A 90 10.35 -16.85 11.49
N ASP A 91 9.54 -17.39 10.58
CA ASP A 91 10.02 -18.22 9.47
C ASP A 91 10.94 -17.44 8.53
N VAL A 92 10.53 -16.23 8.11
CA VAL A 92 11.34 -15.35 7.24
C VAL A 92 12.67 -14.97 7.91
N LEU A 93 12.66 -14.66 9.21
CA LEU A 93 13.88 -14.38 9.95
C LEU A 93 14.78 -15.61 10.02
N GLN A 94 14.22 -16.81 10.24
CA GLN A 94 14.98 -18.05 10.29
C GLN A 94 15.62 -18.40 8.94
N GLU A 95 14.90 -18.18 7.84
CA GLU A 95 15.43 -18.34 6.48
C GLU A 95 16.58 -17.36 6.20
N ALA A 96 16.40 -16.08 6.56
CA ALA A 96 17.45 -15.08 6.43
C ALA A 96 18.67 -15.41 7.31
N MET A 97 18.48 -15.94 8.51
CA MET A 97 19.57 -16.44 9.37
C MET A 97 20.31 -17.65 8.78
N ARG A 98 19.71 -18.38 7.83
CA ARG A 98 20.37 -19.43 7.05
C ARG A 98 21.03 -18.92 5.78
N GLY A 99 20.94 -17.60 5.51
CA GLY A 99 21.50 -16.95 4.34
C GLY A 99 20.58 -16.94 3.11
N VAL A 100 19.29 -17.23 3.29
CA VAL A 100 18.28 -17.11 2.23
C VAL A 100 17.59 -15.76 2.40
N ASP A 101 18.01 -14.78 1.61
CA ASP A 101 17.44 -13.43 1.65
C ASP A 101 16.01 -13.44 1.09
N ARG A 102 15.15 -12.58 1.66
CA ARG A 102 13.75 -12.43 1.24
C ARG A 102 13.45 -10.99 0.88
N ALA A 103 12.87 -10.77 -0.30
CA ALA A 103 12.49 -9.45 -0.78
C ALA A 103 10.97 -9.27 -0.85
N ASN A 104 10.53 -8.01 -0.78
CA ASN A 104 9.15 -7.57 -0.98
C ASN A 104 8.12 -8.29 -0.10
N TYR A 105 8.49 -8.61 1.14
CA TYR A 105 7.56 -9.23 2.08
C TYR A 105 6.81 -8.15 2.87
N LYS A 106 5.50 -8.29 3.02
CA LYS A 106 4.67 -7.36 3.80
C LYS A 106 4.75 -7.71 5.28
N LEU A 107 5.36 -6.83 6.04
CA LEU A 107 5.47 -6.91 7.49
C LEU A 107 4.47 -5.95 8.14
N ASN A 108 3.77 -6.37 9.18
CA ASN A 108 2.99 -5.44 9.99
C ASN A 108 3.61 -5.25 11.37
N LEU A 109 4.14 -4.04 11.56
CA LEU A 109 4.66 -3.58 12.82
C LEU A 109 3.51 -3.13 13.72
N LEU A 110 3.67 -3.41 15.01
CA LEU A 110 2.80 -2.95 16.08
C LEU A 110 3.38 -1.69 16.68
N SER A 111 2.59 -0.62 16.74
CA SER A 111 2.94 0.61 17.44
C SER A 111 2.73 0.48 18.95
N ILE A 112 3.41 1.32 19.73
CA ILE A 112 3.18 1.48 21.17
C ILE A 112 1.73 1.87 21.49
N THR A 113 1.03 2.52 20.55
CA THR A 113 -0.40 2.87 20.66
C THR A 113 -1.34 1.72 20.28
N GLY A 114 -0.82 0.60 19.80
CA GLY A 114 -1.59 -0.53 19.27
C GLY A 114 -1.95 -0.41 17.78
N ASP A 115 -1.58 0.68 17.12
CA ASP A 115 -1.80 0.87 15.68
C ASP A 115 -0.94 -0.09 14.84
N ARG A 116 -1.46 -0.46 13.66
CA ARG A 116 -0.80 -1.35 12.70
C ARG A 116 -0.13 -0.54 11.59
N TYR A 117 1.17 -0.75 11.39
CA TYR A 117 1.95 -0.14 10.32
C TYR A 117 2.45 -1.20 9.35
N THR A 118 2.09 -1.06 8.08
CA THR A 118 2.50 -2.01 7.03
C THR A 118 3.78 -1.53 6.36
N VAL A 119 4.84 -2.31 6.50
CA VAL A 119 6.14 -2.09 5.89
C VAL A 119 6.38 -3.16 4.84
N LEU A 120 6.69 -2.75 3.60
CA LEU A 120 7.23 -3.66 2.59
C LEU A 120 8.72 -3.81 2.84
N LEU A 121 9.15 -4.99 3.28
CA LEU A 121 10.49 -5.24 3.81
C LEU A 121 11.31 -6.15 2.90
N ASN A 122 12.60 -5.84 2.79
CA ASN A 122 13.64 -6.76 2.39
C ASN A 122 14.44 -7.18 3.62
N ALA A 123 14.52 -8.49 3.87
CA ALA A 123 15.29 -9.08 4.96
C ALA A 123 16.56 -9.72 4.40
N THR A 124 17.72 -9.25 4.85
CA THR A 124 19.03 -9.68 4.37
C THR A 124 19.89 -10.17 5.53
N ALA A 125 20.61 -11.26 5.31
CA ALA A 125 21.56 -11.77 6.29
C ALA A 125 22.73 -10.80 6.49
N ARG A 126 23.03 -10.42 7.73
CA ARG A 126 24.24 -9.66 8.08
C ARG A 126 25.38 -10.62 8.33
N ARG A 127 26.56 -10.32 7.79
CA ARG A 127 27.75 -11.19 7.85
C ARG A 127 28.95 -10.46 8.47
N ASP A 128 29.80 -11.20 9.16
CA ASP A 128 31.11 -10.71 9.63
C ASP A 128 32.16 -10.74 8.51
N ALA A 129 33.37 -10.25 8.80
CA ALA A 129 34.50 -10.25 7.87
C ALA A 129 34.95 -11.67 7.42
N ARG A 130 34.51 -12.72 8.12
CA ARG A 130 34.79 -14.12 7.79
C ARG A 130 33.63 -14.79 7.03
N GLY A 131 32.57 -14.03 6.71
CA GLY A 131 31.38 -14.51 6.00
C GLY A 131 30.34 -15.21 6.89
N GLY A 132 30.60 -15.30 8.20
CA GLY A 132 29.69 -15.89 9.18
C GLY A 132 28.49 -14.97 9.42
N ILE A 133 27.29 -15.54 9.49
CA ILE A 133 26.06 -14.78 9.73
C ILE A 133 26.05 -14.29 11.18
N THR A 134 25.80 -13.00 11.37
CA THR A 134 25.75 -12.33 12.68
C THR A 134 24.36 -11.82 13.06
N GLY A 135 23.39 -11.94 12.13
CA GLY A 135 22.03 -11.46 12.33
C GLY A 135 21.32 -11.20 11.01
N VAL A 136 20.23 -10.46 11.08
CA VAL A 136 19.40 -10.07 9.93
C VAL A 136 19.12 -8.58 10.00
N VAL A 137 19.22 -7.89 8.87
CA VAL A 137 18.78 -6.50 8.74
C VAL A 137 17.56 -6.44 7.82
N GLY A 138 16.55 -5.71 8.28
CA GLY A 138 15.35 -5.38 7.55
C GLY A 138 15.41 -3.93 7.08
N VAL A 139 15.29 -3.71 5.77
CA VAL A 139 15.11 -2.38 5.19
C VAL A 139 13.77 -2.38 4.48
N GLY A 140 12.93 -1.40 4.79
CA GLY A 140 11.59 -1.39 4.22
C GLY A 140 11.07 -0.04 3.79
N GLN A 141 9.87 -0.07 3.22
CA GLN A 141 9.10 1.10 2.83
C GLN A 141 7.77 1.08 3.56
N ASP A 142 7.43 2.17 4.25
CA ASP A 142 6.10 2.34 4.84
C ASP A 142 5.07 2.55 3.73
N ILE A 143 4.16 1.58 3.59
CA ILE A 143 3.05 1.61 2.62
C ILE A 143 1.69 1.80 3.31
N THR A 144 1.68 2.15 4.60
CA THR A 144 0.46 2.28 5.40
C THR A 144 -0.49 3.32 4.81
N LYS A 145 0.01 4.51 4.48
CA LYS A 145 -0.80 5.59 3.87
C LYS A 145 -1.33 5.20 2.50
N LEU A 146 -0.49 4.55 1.68
CA LEU A 146 -0.88 4.08 0.36
C LEU A 146 -2.01 3.06 0.44
N ASN A 147 -1.88 2.06 1.31
CA ASN A 147 -2.92 1.05 1.52
C ASN A 147 -4.21 1.66 2.07
N ARG A 148 -4.13 2.62 3.00
CA ARG A 148 -5.32 3.30 3.54
C ARG A 148 -6.05 4.08 2.44
N SER A 149 -5.33 4.82 1.62
CA SER A 149 -5.92 5.56 0.50
C SER A 149 -6.56 4.62 -0.53
N LEU A 150 -5.90 3.51 -0.87
CA LEU A 150 -6.45 2.52 -1.79
C LEU A 150 -7.71 1.86 -1.23
N ALA A 151 -7.70 1.48 0.05
CA ALA A 151 -8.86 0.89 0.72
C ALA A 151 -10.03 1.88 0.82
N GLU A 152 -9.75 3.16 1.07
CA GLU A 152 -10.76 4.21 1.11
C GLU A 152 -11.39 4.44 -0.27
N SER A 153 -10.58 4.55 -1.33
CA SER A 153 -11.08 4.67 -2.70
C SER A 153 -11.93 3.46 -3.10
N GLN A 154 -11.50 2.24 -2.74
CA GLN A 154 -12.28 1.03 -2.99
C GLN A 154 -13.61 1.07 -2.24
N ARG A 155 -13.60 1.45 -0.96
CA ARG A 155 -14.82 1.57 -0.16
C ARG A 155 -15.80 2.58 -0.77
N VAL A 156 -15.30 3.72 -1.20
CA VAL A 156 -16.13 4.75 -1.88
C VAL A 156 -16.71 4.20 -3.18
N ALA A 157 -15.91 3.48 -3.99
CA ALA A 157 -16.40 2.84 -5.21
C ALA A 157 -17.49 1.81 -4.90
N ASP A 158 -17.27 0.94 -3.92
CA ASP A 158 -18.25 -0.07 -3.49
C ASP A 158 -19.54 0.57 -2.96
N ASP A 159 -19.43 1.67 -2.20
CA ASP A 159 -20.58 2.42 -1.71
C ASP A 159 -21.37 3.07 -2.85
N LEU A 160 -20.70 3.67 -3.84
CA LEU A 160 -21.35 4.21 -5.03
C LEU A 160 -22.04 3.12 -5.86
N THR A 161 -21.38 1.97 -6.06
CA THR A 161 -21.99 0.82 -6.74
C THR A 161 -23.23 0.34 -5.99
N ARG A 162 -23.17 0.23 -4.65
CA ARG A 162 -24.34 -0.13 -3.83
C ARG A 162 -25.47 0.88 -3.99
N LEU A 163 -25.18 2.18 -3.95
CA LEU A 163 -26.20 3.22 -4.12
C LEU A 163 -26.90 3.14 -5.48
N ILE A 164 -26.15 2.88 -6.55
CA ILE A 164 -26.71 2.68 -7.90
C ILE A 164 -27.59 1.43 -7.93
N GLU A 165 -27.09 0.31 -7.41
CA GLU A 165 -27.80 -0.98 -7.42
C GLU A 165 -29.10 -0.93 -6.61
N THR A 166 -29.11 -0.26 -5.46
CA THR A 166 -30.30 -0.19 -4.59
C THR A 166 -31.18 1.04 -4.83
N ALA A 167 -30.92 1.82 -5.88
CA ALA A 167 -31.73 3.01 -6.17
C ALA A 167 -33.17 2.63 -6.52
N ASN A 168 -34.14 3.36 -5.96
CA ASN A 168 -35.58 3.17 -6.24
C ASN A 168 -36.02 3.65 -7.64
N ALA A 169 -35.08 4.09 -8.48
CA ALA A 169 -35.30 4.50 -9.86
C ALA A 169 -34.51 3.56 -10.80
N PRO A 170 -35.02 3.25 -12.00
CA PRO A 170 -34.23 2.60 -13.04
C PRO A 170 -33.01 3.45 -13.39
N ILE A 171 -31.82 2.90 -13.22
CA ILE A 171 -30.57 3.52 -13.62
C ILE A 171 -29.93 2.59 -14.64
N PHE A 172 -29.58 3.16 -15.78
CA PHE A 172 -28.78 2.50 -16.81
C PHE A 172 -27.82 3.51 -17.41
N GLY A 173 -26.76 2.98 -18.02
CA GLY A 173 -25.69 3.75 -18.64
C GLY A 173 -25.33 3.13 -19.98
N ILE A 174 -24.89 3.98 -20.90
CA ILE A 174 -24.38 3.58 -22.20
C ILE A 174 -22.94 4.09 -22.38
N ASP A 175 -22.17 3.40 -23.21
CA ASP A 175 -20.87 3.88 -23.69
C ASP A 175 -21.01 4.81 -24.90
N THR A 176 -19.88 5.20 -25.49
CA THR A 176 -19.81 6.07 -26.67
C THR A 176 -20.40 5.44 -27.93
N GLU A 177 -20.54 4.12 -27.97
CA GLU A 177 -21.15 3.37 -29.08
C GLU A 177 -22.65 3.14 -28.85
N GLY A 178 -23.18 3.57 -27.70
CA GLY A 178 -24.58 3.38 -27.33
C GLY A 178 -24.88 2.00 -26.73
N MET A 179 -23.85 1.22 -26.40
CA MET A 179 -23.98 -0.09 -25.77
C MET A 179 -24.17 0.07 -24.26
N VAL A 180 -25.06 -0.72 -23.67
CA VAL A 180 -25.33 -0.67 -22.24
C VAL A 180 -24.11 -1.13 -21.44
N ASN A 181 -23.61 -0.28 -20.54
CA ASN A 181 -22.50 -0.58 -19.64
C ASN A 181 -22.87 -0.51 -18.14
N GLU A 182 -24.06 0.01 -17.82
CA GLU A 182 -24.62 0.02 -16.47
C GLU A 182 -26.09 -0.37 -16.52
N TRP A 183 -26.53 -1.17 -15.56
CA TRP A 183 -27.92 -1.60 -15.43
C TRP A 183 -28.18 -2.00 -13.97
N ASN A 184 -29.00 -1.23 -13.26
CA ASN A 184 -29.24 -1.48 -11.83
C ASN A 184 -30.39 -2.47 -11.58
N GLN A 185 -30.49 -2.96 -10.34
CA GLN A 185 -31.52 -3.91 -9.92
C GLN A 185 -32.96 -3.45 -10.20
N ASN A 186 -33.25 -2.17 -10.01
CA ASN A 186 -34.60 -1.65 -10.24
C ASN A 186 -34.94 -1.56 -11.75
N ALA A 187 -33.98 -1.22 -12.61
CA ALA A 187 -34.16 -1.30 -14.06
C ALA A 187 -34.46 -2.74 -14.49
N ALA A 188 -33.72 -3.72 -13.95
CA ALA A 188 -33.98 -5.13 -14.22
C ALA A 188 -35.37 -5.58 -13.76
N SER A 189 -35.81 -5.10 -12.60
CA SER A 189 -37.10 -5.49 -12.01
C SER A 189 -38.29 -4.86 -12.74
N ILE A 190 -38.19 -3.60 -13.16
CA ILE A 190 -39.27 -2.89 -13.88
C ILE A 190 -39.35 -3.36 -15.33
N LEU A 191 -38.20 -3.47 -16.00
CA LEU A 191 -38.14 -3.78 -17.43
C LEU A 191 -38.17 -5.29 -17.71
N GLY A 192 -37.93 -6.12 -16.68
CA GLY A 192 -37.92 -7.57 -16.81
C GLY A 192 -36.70 -8.13 -17.54
N ILE A 193 -35.61 -7.35 -17.64
CA ILE A 193 -34.39 -7.70 -18.37
C ILE A 193 -33.24 -7.71 -17.38
N THR A 194 -32.55 -8.84 -17.26
CA THR A 194 -31.45 -8.94 -16.29
C THR A 194 -30.25 -8.09 -16.71
N LYS A 195 -29.43 -7.69 -15.74
CA LYS A 195 -28.17 -6.98 -16.01
C LYS A 195 -27.28 -7.75 -17.00
N ALA A 196 -27.20 -9.07 -16.86
CA ALA A 196 -26.40 -9.92 -17.75
C ALA A 196 -26.90 -9.92 -19.20
N GLU A 197 -28.22 -9.79 -19.41
CA GLU A 197 -28.81 -9.70 -20.76
C GLU A 197 -28.70 -8.30 -21.35
N ALA A 198 -28.72 -7.27 -20.51
CA ALA A 198 -28.64 -5.88 -20.94
C ALA A 198 -27.22 -5.48 -21.37
N LEU A 199 -26.20 -5.87 -20.59
CA LEU A 199 -24.82 -5.43 -20.79
C LEU A 199 -24.27 -5.81 -22.18
N GLY A 200 -23.63 -4.84 -22.83
CA GLY A 200 -23.01 -4.99 -24.16
C GLY A 200 -23.99 -4.98 -25.32
N ARG A 201 -25.30 -4.82 -25.09
CA ARG A 201 -26.30 -4.66 -26.15
C ARG A 201 -26.58 -3.19 -26.44
N SER A 202 -26.93 -2.88 -27.69
CA SER A 202 -27.38 -1.54 -28.08
C SER A 202 -28.68 -1.19 -27.35
N LEU A 203 -28.67 -0.11 -26.58
CA LEU A 203 -29.85 0.33 -25.81
C LEU A 203 -31.03 0.60 -26.74
N VAL A 204 -30.77 1.32 -27.84
CA VAL A 204 -31.77 1.78 -28.81
C VAL A 204 -32.31 0.61 -29.62
N ASP A 205 -31.44 -0.22 -30.18
CA ASP A 205 -31.89 -1.27 -31.11
C ASP A 205 -32.55 -2.43 -30.39
N SER A 206 -32.13 -2.72 -29.16
CA SER A 206 -32.58 -3.92 -28.43
C SER A 206 -33.82 -3.66 -27.57
N PHE A 207 -33.94 -2.48 -26.96
CA PHE A 207 -34.92 -2.24 -25.88
C PHE A 207 -35.92 -1.14 -26.17
N ILE A 208 -35.68 -0.29 -27.18
CA ILE A 208 -36.57 0.79 -27.59
C ILE A 208 -37.41 0.36 -28.80
N GLN A 209 -38.66 0.80 -28.82
CA GLN A 209 -39.59 0.51 -29.93
C GLN A 209 -39.15 1.16 -31.25
N PRO A 210 -39.32 0.48 -32.42
CA PRO A 210 -38.88 0.98 -33.73
C PRO A 210 -39.35 2.41 -34.05
N GLU A 211 -40.56 2.77 -33.61
CA GLU A 211 -41.19 4.08 -33.86
C GLU A 211 -40.47 5.20 -33.09
N HIS A 212 -39.82 4.85 -31.97
CA HIS A 212 -39.15 5.79 -31.05
C HIS A 212 -37.62 5.75 -31.14
N GLN A 213 -37.03 4.74 -31.81
CA GLN A 213 -35.58 4.56 -31.93
C GLN A 213 -34.85 5.81 -32.45
N LYS A 214 -35.38 6.48 -33.49
CA LYS A 214 -34.78 7.71 -34.02
C LYS A 214 -34.75 8.84 -32.99
N SER A 215 -35.86 9.07 -32.31
CA SER A 215 -35.97 10.15 -31.32
C SER A 215 -35.06 9.89 -30.12
N VAL A 216 -35.04 8.66 -29.60
CA VAL A 216 -34.18 8.27 -28.49
C VAL A 216 -32.70 8.34 -28.87
N GLY A 217 -32.33 7.84 -30.06
CA GLY A 217 -30.94 7.91 -30.55
C GLY A 217 -30.43 9.34 -30.66
N GLU A 218 -31.27 10.29 -31.10
CA GLU A 218 -30.89 11.71 -31.14
C GLU A 218 -30.67 12.31 -29.74
N VAL A 219 -31.51 11.95 -28.77
CA VAL A 219 -31.39 12.41 -27.37
C VAL A 219 -30.09 11.88 -26.76
N LEU A 220 -29.81 10.58 -26.92
CA LEU A 220 -28.59 9.96 -26.41
C LEU A 220 -27.34 10.56 -27.07
N ARG A 221 -27.38 10.80 -28.39
CA ARG A 221 -26.28 11.46 -29.11
C ARG A 221 -26.02 12.88 -28.59
N LYS A 222 -27.07 13.66 -28.32
CA LYS A 222 -26.93 15.00 -27.71
C LYS A 222 -26.33 14.91 -26.31
N ALA A 223 -26.78 13.96 -25.50
CA ALA A 223 -26.22 13.70 -24.17
C ALA A 223 -24.73 13.29 -24.24
N LEU A 224 -24.33 12.46 -25.20
CA LEU A 224 -22.91 12.10 -25.42
C LEU A 224 -22.05 13.32 -25.83
N LEU A 225 -22.65 14.29 -26.52
CA LEU A 225 -22.00 15.56 -26.90
C LEU A 225 -21.98 16.62 -25.78
N GLY A 226 -22.39 16.27 -24.56
CA GLY A 226 -22.39 17.21 -23.44
C GLY A 226 -23.64 18.08 -23.31
N GLN A 227 -24.66 17.85 -24.13
CA GLN A 227 -25.94 18.56 -24.02
C GLN A 227 -26.86 17.76 -23.09
N GLU A 228 -26.95 18.20 -21.83
CA GLU A 228 -27.86 17.59 -20.86
C GLU A 228 -29.30 17.64 -21.37
N THR A 229 -30.01 16.51 -21.26
CA THR A 229 -31.41 16.40 -21.65
C THR A 229 -32.22 15.97 -20.44
N ALA A 230 -33.26 16.74 -20.13
CA ALA A 230 -34.11 16.51 -18.96
C ALA A 230 -35.52 16.05 -19.39
N ASN A 231 -36.10 15.16 -18.59
CA ASN A 231 -37.49 14.71 -18.67
C ASN A 231 -37.90 14.11 -20.02
N PHE A 232 -37.03 13.32 -20.65
CA PHE A 232 -37.41 12.60 -21.87
C PHE A 232 -38.12 11.30 -21.51
N ALA A 233 -39.35 11.11 -22.00
CA ALA A 233 -40.08 9.86 -21.80
C ALA A 233 -39.51 8.77 -22.73
N LEU A 234 -38.89 7.75 -22.16
CA LEU A 234 -38.38 6.58 -22.89
C LEU A 234 -39.41 5.45 -22.85
N PRO A 235 -40.00 5.08 -23.99
CA PRO A 235 -40.81 3.88 -24.10
C PRO A 235 -39.88 2.66 -24.24
N PHE A 236 -39.89 1.82 -23.21
CA PHE A 236 -39.25 0.53 -23.18
C PHE A 236 -40.23 -0.59 -23.51
N ARG A 237 -39.73 -1.61 -24.21
CA ARG A 237 -40.44 -2.87 -24.43
C ARG A 237 -39.76 -3.98 -23.65
N SER A 238 -40.51 -4.60 -22.73
CA SER A 238 -40.06 -5.81 -22.02
C SER A 238 -40.13 -7.06 -22.91
N GLU A 239 -39.46 -8.14 -22.49
CA GLU A 239 -39.50 -9.43 -23.20
C GLU A 239 -40.92 -10.03 -23.29
N CYS A 240 -41.79 -9.77 -22.31
CA CYS A 240 -43.18 -10.22 -22.35
C CYS A 240 -44.11 -9.34 -23.19
N GLY A 241 -43.55 -8.36 -23.92
CA GLY A 241 -44.31 -7.44 -24.78
C GLY A 241 -45.02 -6.31 -24.04
N LYS A 242 -44.82 -6.20 -22.72
CA LYS A 242 -45.40 -5.13 -21.89
C LYS A 242 -44.62 -3.84 -22.04
N GLU A 243 -45.35 -2.74 -22.17
CA GLU A 243 -44.83 -1.39 -22.40
C GLU A 243 -44.61 -0.63 -21.10
N TYR A 244 -43.45 0.02 -20.98
CA TYR A 244 -43.10 0.83 -19.84
C TYR A 244 -42.58 2.18 -20.33
N THR A 245 -43.08 3.28 -19.76
CA THR A 245 -42.53 4.61 -20.02
C THR A 245 -41.72 5.05 -18.82
N VAL A 246 -40.42 5.24 -19.01
CA VAL A 246 -39.50 5.71 -17.97
C VAL A 246 -39.11 7.16 -18.27
N LEU A 247 -39.28 8.06 -17.31
CA LEU A 247 -38.76 9.43 -17.43
C LEU A 247 -37.24 9.41 -17.25
N LEU A 248 -36.53 9.82 -18.28
CA LEU A 248 -35.08 9.87 -18.33
C LEU A 248 -34.57 11.29 -18.05
N ASN A 249 -33.62 11.38 -17.13
CA ASN A 249 -32.68 12.50 -17.06
C ASN A 249 -31.30 11.96 -17.45
N ALA A 250 -30.77 12.43 -18.58
CA ALA A 250 -29.49 11.96 -19.09
C ALA A 250 -28.41 13.04 -18.91
N THR A 251 -27.35 12.68 -18.19
CA THR A 251 -26.18 13.51 -17.92
C THR A 251 -24.94 12.82 -18.46
N THR A 252 -24.02 13.58 -19.06
CA THR A 252 -22.78 13.06 -19.63
C THR A 252 -21.80 12.65 -18.54
N ARG A 253 -21.30 11.41 -18.59
CA ARG A 253 -20.15 10.97 -17.78
C ARG A 253 -18.87 11.34 -18.51
N ARG A 254 -17.95 12.04 -17.83
CA ARG A 254 -16.61 12.36 -18.35
C ARG A 254 -15.58 11.44 -17.69
N GLY A 255 -14.67 10.88 -18.47
CA GLY A 255 -13.52 10.15 -17.96
C GLY A 255 -12.48 11.09 -17.35
N PRO A 256 -11.48 10.57 -16.62
CA PRO A 256 -10.32 11.35 -16.23
C PRO A 256 -9.51 11.70 -17.50
N ASP A 257 -9.17 12.99 -17.66
CA ASP A 257 -8.25 13.49 -18.70
C ASP A 257 -6.83 12.92 -18.53
#